data_AF-A0A2V5NM54-F1
#
_entry.id   AF-A0A2V5NM54-F1
#
_cell.length_a   1.000
_cell.length_b   1.000
_cell.length_c   1.000
_cell.angle_alpha   90.00
_cell.angle_beta   90.00
_cell.angle_gamma   90.00
#
_symmetry.space_group_name_H-M   'P 1'
#
loop_
_entity.id
_entity.type
_entity.pdbx_description
1 polymer ?
#
loop_
_entity_poly.entity_id
_entity_poly.type
_entity_poly.pdbx_seq_one_letter_code
_entity_poly.pdbx_strand_id
1 'polypeptide(L)'
;MPDEPYNPSPIGNPSVLARRNWLQTKLVIFIGKHTPKCREMVRILSQSMDEPMPLMMRIKKRIHFLICCWCQRYEEQLRYIHETARQFPEHADEASSAIFHSDTKERIKRKLVEQAG
;
A
#
# COMPACT_ATOMS: atom_id res chain seq x y z
N MET A 1 -4.01 34.71 5.51
CA MET A 1 -3.79 33.55 6.40
C MET A 1 -2.55 32.85 5.90
N PRO A 2 -1.51 32.63 6.72
CA PRO A 2 -0.32 31.93 6.25
C PRO A 2 -0.71 30.48 5.93
N ASP A 3 -0.21 29.98 4.81
CA ASP A 3 -0.49 28.65 4.28
C ASP A 3 -0.16 27.56 5.31
N GLU A 4 -1.20 27.06 5.98
CA GLU A 4 -1.13 25.87 6.82
C GLU A 4 -0.61 24.73 5.93
N PRO A 5 0.55 24.13 6.24
CA PRO A 5 1.02 23.01 5.44
C PRO A 5 -0.04 21.92 5.46
N TYR A 6 -0.54 21.56 4.29
CA TYR A 6 -1.64 20.61 4.02
C TYR A 6 -1.47 19.22 4.70
N ASN A 7 -0.35 18.98 5.37
CA ASN A 7 -0.05 17.75 6.06
C ASN A 7 0.54 18.00 7.45
N PRO A 8 -0.31 18.34 8.45
CA PRO A 8 0.16 18.44 9.83
C PRO A 8 0.72 17.09 10.27
N SER A 9 1.94 17.08 10.80
CA SER A 9 2.46 15.88 11.48
C SER A 9 1.44 15.40 12.50
N PRO A 10 1.15 14.09 12.60
CA PRO A 10 0.12 13.60 13.50
C PRO A 10 0.33 14.16 14.91
N ILE A 11 -0.72 14.63 15.54
CA ILE A 11 -0.66 15.06 16.94
C ILE A 11 -0.29 13.83 17.76
N GLY A 12 0.87 13.87 18.42
CA GLY A 12 1.47 12.71 19.07
C GLY A 12 2.37 11.86 18.16
N ASN A 13 2.81 12.36 16.99
CA ASN A 13 3.79 11.69 16.13
C ASN A 13 5.04 11.38 16.97
N PRO A 14 5.24 10.10 17.36
CA PRO A 14 6.43 9.69 18.06
C PRO A 14 7.42 9.36 16.97
N SER A 15 7.79 10.36 16.14
CA SER A 15 8.96 10.15 15.30
C SER A 15 10.02 9.74 16.31
N VAL A 16 10.56 8.52 16.15
CA VAL A 16 11.57 7.96 17.06
C VAL A 16 12.81 8.88 17.13
N LEU A 17 12.83 9.90 16.27
CA LEU A 17 13.76 11.01 16.15
C LEU A 17 13.51 12.19 17.11
N ALA A 18 12.32 12.34 17.72
CA ALA A 18 11.98 13.51 18.55
C ALA A 18 12.74 13.55 19.89
N ARG A 19 13.27 12.41 20.35
CA ARG A 19 14.22 12.33 21.46
C ARG A 19 15.19 11.17 21.21
N ARG A 20 16.48 11.46 20.94
CA ARG A 20 17.67 10.82 21.56
C ARG A 20 18.95 10.84 20.70
N ASN A 21 20.05 10.86 21.44
CA ASN A 21 21.39 10.30 21.26
C ASN A 21 21.75 9.74 19.88
N TRP A 22 22.87 10.21 19.35
CA TRP A 22 23.51 9.87 18.07
C TRP A 22 23.38 8.41 17.58
N LEU A 23 23.43 7.42 18.46
CA LEU A 23 23.22 6.00 18.12
C LEU A 23 21.84 5.72 17.50
N GLN A 24 20.80 6.38 18.00
CA GLN A 24 19.44 6.20 17.50
C GLN A 24 19.27 6.80 16.11
N THR A 25 19.84 7.98 15.86
CA THR A 25 19.87 8.58 14.53
C THR A 25 20.60 7.68 13.53
N LYS A 26 21.75 7.11 13.92
CA LYS A 26 22.49 6.14 13.09
C LYS A 26 21.67 4.90 12.78
N LEU A 27 20.92 4.37 13.76
CA LEU A 27 20.03 3.23 13.57
C LEU A 27 18.89 3.54 12.59
N VAL A 28 18.23 4.69 12.72
CA VAL A 28 17.15 5.10 11.80
C VAL A 28 17.66 5.28 10.37
N ILE A 29 18.84 5.90 10.20
CA ILE A 29 19.48 6.05 8.87
C ILE A 29 19.80 4.69 8.28
N PHE A 30 20.35 3.77 9.08
CA PHE A 30 20.68 2.41 8.64
C PHE A 30 19.42 1.64 8.21
N ILE A 31 18.35 1.69 9.01
CA ILE A 31 17.07 1.07 8.68
C ILE A 31 16.51 1.66 7.38
N GLY A 32 16.51 2.99 7.25
CA GLY A 32 16.04 3.67 6.05
C GLY A 32 16.81 3.29 4.78
N LYS A 33 18.09 2.91 4.89
CA LYS A 33 18.90 2.44 3.77
C LYS A 33 18.56 0.99 3.36
N HIS A 34 18.15 0.14 4.30
CA HIS A 34 17.81 -1.25 4.05
C HIS A 34 16.34 -1.49 3.71
N THR A 35 15.45 -0.59 4.10
CA THR A 35 14.03 -0.63 3.73
C THR A 35 13.75 0.14 2.43
N PRO A 36 12.71 -0.24 1.66
CA PRO A 36 12.26 0.54 0.51
C PRO A 36 11.93 1.99 0.89
N LYS A 37 12.07 2.92 -0.05
CA LYS A 37 11.68 4.32 0.16
C LYS A 37 10.16 4.42 0.36
N CYS A 38 9.67 5.46 1.05
CA CYS A 38 8.24 5.64 1.31
C CYS A 38 7.38 5.57 0.02
N ARG A 39 7.84 6.18 -1.08
CA ARG A 39 7.18 6.12 -2.40
C ARG A 39 7.05 4.69 -2.93
N GLU A 40 8.10 3.90 -2.75
CA GLU A 40 8.11 2.50 -3.16
C GLU A 40 7.17 1.69 -2.26
N MET A 41 7.27 1.90 -0.94
CA MET A 41 6.41 1.27 0.06
C MET A 41 4.92 1.49 -0.23
N VAL A 42 4.53 2.70 -0.62
CA VAL A 42 3.16 3.04 -1.05
C VAL A 42 2.72 2.21 -2.27
N ARG A 43 3.59 2.06 -3.28
CA ARG A 43 3.30 1.24 -4.47
C ARG A 43 3.13 -0.24 -4.11
N ILE A 44 4.03 -0.75 -3.26
CA ILE A 44 3.99 -2.13 -2.76
C ILE A 44 2.71 -2.38 -1.96
N LEU A 45 2.31 -1.45 -1.11
CA LEU A 45 1.06 -1.53 -0.35
C LEU A 45 -0.16 -1.56 -1.29
N SER A 46 -0.17 -0.72 -2.32
CA SER A 46 -1.21 -0.74 -3.36
C SER A 46 -1.28 -2.09 -4.06
N GLN A 47 -0.15 -2.58 -4.58
CA GLN A 47 -0.09 -3.89 -5.27
C GLN A 47 -0.51 -5.04 -4.37
N SER A 48 -0.25 -4.96 -3.06
CA SER A 48 -0.65 -6.00 -2.12
C SER A 48 -2.14 -6.10 -1.85
N MET A 49 -2.93 -5.14 -2.31
CA MET A 49 -4.39 -5.23 -2.29
C MET A 49 -4.92 -6.16 -3.38
N ASP A 50 -4.21 -6.21 -4.52
CA ASP A 50 -4.59 -7.05 -5.66
C ASP A 50 -3.97 -8.45 -5.59
N GLU A 51 -2.71 -8.55 -5.15
CA GLU A 51 -1.94 -9.81 -5.13
C GLU A 51 -1.37 -10.13 -3.73
N PRO A 52 -1.27 -11.42 -3.34
CA PRO A 52 -0.69 -11.81 -2.06
C PRO A 52 0.78 -11.40 -1.96
N MET A 53 1.06 -10.51 -0.99
CA MET A 53 2.42 -9.99 -0.77
C MET A 53 3.40 -11.10 -0.30
N PRO A 54 4.62 -11.19 -0.87
CA PRO A 54 5.69 -12.08 -0.40
C PRO A 54 6.04 -11.87 1.08
N LEU A 55 6.32 -12.96 1.81
CA LEU A 55 6.60 -12.92 3.25
C LEU A 55 7.79 -12.00 3.61
N MET A 56 8.84 -12.00 2.79
CA MET A 56 10.00 -11.11 2.93
C MET A 56 9.59 -9.63 2.98
N MET A 57 8.57 -9.27 2.20
CA MET A 57 8.11 -7.89 2.09
C MET A 57 7.29 -7.45 3.30
N ARG A 58 6.58 -8.39 3.93
CA ARG A 58 5.89 -8.14 5.21
C ARG A 58 6.88 -7.76 6.32
N ILE A 59 8.06 -8.37 6.35
CA ILE A 59 9.11 -8.05 7.31
C ILE A 59 9.67 -6.65 7.03
N LYS A 60 10.04 -6.35 5.77
CA LYS A 60 10.53 -5.02 5.37
C LYS A 60 9.54 -3.91 5.71
N LYS A 61 8.24 -4.15 5.46
CA LYS A 61 7.15 -3.24 5.85
C LYS A 61 7.16 -2.94 7.34
N ARG A 62 7.16 -3.98 8.19
CA ARG A 62 7.17 -3.82 9.65
C ARG A 62 8.37 -3.01 10.13
N ILE A 63 9.55 -3.27 9.57
CA ILE A 63 10.76 -2.50 9.89
C ILE A 63 10.61 -1.03 9.46
N HIS A 64 10.05 -0.76 8.29
CA HIS A 64 9.82 0.61 7.80
C HIS A 64 8.83 1.39 8.68
N PHE A 65 7.79 0.73 9.19
CA PHE A 65 6.80 1.37 10.08
C PHE A 65 7.40 1.83 11.41
N LEU A 66 8.46 1.18 11.90
CA LEU A 66 9.17 1.62 13.11
C LEU A 66 9.80 3.01 12.95
N ILE A 67 10.13 3.40 11.71
CA ILE A 67 10.77 4.69 11.41
C ILE A 67 9.83 5.69 10.71
N CYS A 68 8.68 5.22 10.19
CA CYS A 68 7.76 6.02 9.39
C CYS A 68 6.29 5.67 9.72
N CYS A 69 5.68 6.49 10.58
CA CYS A 69 4.26 6.37 10.96
C CYS A 69 3.30 6.68 9.80
N TRP A 70 3.72 7.49 8.82
CA TRP A 70 2.91 7.86 7.67
C TRP A 70 2.57 6.68 6.76
N CYS A 71 3.55 5.82 6.50
CA CYS A 71 3.33 4.62 5.71
C CYS A 71 2.41 3.62 6.42
N GLN A 72 2.43 3.59 7.76
CA GLN A 72 1.48 2.79 8.54
C GLN A 72 0.06 3.35 8.40
N ARG A 73 -0.12 4.66 8.60
CA ARG A 73 -1.43 5.32 8.43
C ARG A 73 -1.99 5.14 7.02
N TYR A 74 -1.14 5.23 6.00
CA TYR A 74 -1.55 4.99 4.63
C TYR A 74 -2.07 3.57 4.40
N GLU A 75 -1.41 2.55 4.98
CA GLU A 75 -1.91 1.17 4.90
C GLU A 75 -3.29 1.03 5.55
N GLU A 76 -3.50 1.63 6.73
CA GLU A 76 -4.78 1.59 7.42
C GLU A 76 -5.90 2.24 6.58
N GLN A 77 -5.62 3.39 5.97
CA GLN A 77 -6.55 4.06 5.05
C GLN A 77 -6.86 3.22 3.83
N LEU A 78 -5.83 2.64 3.20
CA LEU A 78 -5.98 1.81 2.02
C LEU A 78 -6.83 0.56 2.31
N ARG A 79 -6.59 -0.09 3.45
CA ARG A 79 -7.37 -1.25 3.90
C ARG A 79 -8.83 -0.87 4.15
N TYR A 80 -9.08 0.27 4.78
CA TYR A 80 -10.43 0.77 5.03
C TYR A 80 -11.19 1.03 3.72
N ILE A 81 -10.56 1.71 2.76
CA ILE A 81 -11.16 1.97 1.44
C ILE A 81 -11.48 0.64 0.73
N HIS A 82 -10.53 -0.29 0.73
CA HIS A 82 -10.71 -1.57 0.06
C HIS A 82 -11.80 -2.44 0.71
N GLU A 83 -11.86 -2.48 2.05
CA GLU A 83 -12.90 -3.19 2.79
C GLU A 83 -14.29 -2.58 2.55
N THR A 84 -14.37 -1.25 2.60
CA THR A 84 -15.60 -0.51 2.32
C THR A 84 -16.07 -0.74 0.87
N ALA A 85 -15.15 -0.66 -0.11
CA ALA A 85 -15.45 -0.93 -1.51
C ALA A 85 -16.01 -2.35 -1.75
N ARG A 86 -15.55 -3.34 -0.98
CA ARG A 86 -16.08 -4.71 -1.04
C ARG A 86 -17.46 -4.86 -0.39
N GLN A 87 -17.84 -3.99 0.53
CA GLN A 87 -19.13 -4.01 1.23
C GLN A 87 -20.25 -3.31 0.45
N PHE A 88 -19.93 -2.58 -0.63
CA PHE A 88 -20.89 -1.98 -1.55
C PHE A 88 -20.92 -2.74 -2.90
N PRO A 89 -21.45 -3.98 -2.96
CA PRO A 89 -21.57 -4.74 -4.21
C PRO A 89 -22.60 -4.14 -5.18
N GLU A 90 -23.48 -3.24 -4.72
CA GLU A 90 -24.61 -2.72 -5.51
C GLU A 90 -24.21 -2.01 -6.82
N HIS A 91 -22.95 -1.63 -7.01
CA HIS A 91 -22.44 -1.10 -8.30
C HIS A 91 -21.35 -1.98 -8.94
N ALA A 92 -20.85 -2.98 -8.21
CA ALA A 92 -19.92 -3.97 -8.77
C ALA A 92 -20.67 -5.00 -9.64
N ASP A 93 -21.90 -5.33 -9.25
CA ASP A 93 -22.76 -6.21 -10.02
C ASP A 93 -23.19 -5.59 -11.35
N GLU A 94 -23.29 -4.26 -11.50
CA GLU A 94 -23.59 -3.64 -12.79
C GLU A 94 -22.41 -3.72 -13.79
N ALA A 95 -21.18 -3.65 -13.27
CA ALA A 95 -19.96 -3.91 -14.05
C ALA A 95 -19.73 -5.42 -14.32
N SER A 96 -20.12 -6.29 -13.39
CA SER A 96 -20.03 -7.76 -13.50
C SER A 96 -21.17 -8.38 -14.33
N SER A 97 -22.34 -7.72 -14.37
CA SER A 97 -23.52 -8.11 -15.16
C SER A 97 -23.47 -7.57 -16.57
N ALA A 98 -22.39 -6.87 -16.96
CA ALA A 98 -22.00 -6.82 -18.35
C ALA A 98 -21.74 -8.26 -18.79
N ILE A 99 -22.78 -8.89 -19.35
CA ILE A 99 -22.73 -10.22 -19.92
C ILE A 99 -21.58 -10.21 -20.92
N PHE A 100 -20.43 -10.76 -20.54
CA PHE A 100 -19.37 -11.04 -21.48
C PHE A 100 -19.97 -12.05 -22.46
N HIS A 101 -20.29 -11.58 -23.66
CA HIS A 101 -20.71 -12.43 -24.77
C HIS A 101 -19.69 -13.58 -24.86
N SER A 102 -20.16 -14.83 -24.98
CA SER A 102 -19.32 -16.03 -24.89
C SER A 102 -18.07 -15.95 -25.77
N ASP A 103 -18.21 -15.31 -26.94
CA ASP A 103 -17.13 -15.01 -27.89
C ASP A 103 -15.99 -14.14 -27.28
N THR A 104 -16.33 -13.12 -26.48
CA THR A 104 -15.32 -12.27 -25.81
C THR A 104 -14.54 -13.05 -24.76
N LYS A 105 -15.23 -13.92 -24.00
CA LYS A 105 -14.58 -14.79 -23.00
C LYS A 105 -13.63 -15.79 -23.64
N GLU A 106 -14.02 -16.38 -24.77
CA GLU A 106 -13.19 -17.32 -25.53
C GLU A 106 -11.95 -16.66 -26.15
N ARG A 107 -12.10 -15.44 -26.67
CA ARG A 107 -10.98 -14.65 -27.21
C ARG A 107 -9.96 -14.28 -26.13
N ILE A 108 -10.43 -13.84 -24.96
CA ILE A 108 -9.56 -13.55 -23.81
C ILE A 108 -8.84 -14.83 -23.34
N LYS A 109 -9.56 -15.96 -23.26
CA LYS A 109 -8.97 -17.25 -22.87
C LYS A 109 -7.86 -17.70 -23.83
N ARG A 110 -8.07 -17.60 -25.15
CA ARG A 110 -7.04 -17.95 -26.15
C ARG A 110 -5.79 -17.09 -26.00
N LYS A 111 -5.94 -15.78 -25.83
CA LYS A 111 -4.84 -14.83 -25.64
C LYS A 111 -4.03 -15.12 -24.37
N LEU A 112 -4.69 -15.43 -23.26
CA LEU A 112 -4.01 -15.76 -22.00
C LEU A 112 -3.25 -17.08 -22.07
N VAL A 113 -3.80 -18.08 -22.77
CA VAL A 113 -3.11 -19.37 -23.00
C VAL A 113 -1.89 -19.19 -23.91
N GLU A 114 -1.99 -18.34 -24.93
CA GLU A 114 -0.91 -18.05 -25.88
C GLU A 114 0.24 -17.24 -25.27
N GLN A 115 -0.03 -16.44 -24.22
CA GLN A 115 1.01 -15.71 -23.46
C GLN A 115 1.65 -16.53 -22.33
N ALA A 116 1.05 -17.67 -21.94
CA ALA A 116 1.53 -18.53 -20.87
C ALA A 116 2.32 -19.76 -21.37
N GLY A 117 2.45 -19.93 -22.69
CA GLY A 117 3.33 -20.90 -23.35
C GLY A 117 4.58 -20.23 -23.90
#